data_AF-A0A0S7YLV1-F1
#
_entry.id   AF-A0A0S7YLV1-F1
#
_cell.length_a   1.000
_cell.length_b   1.000
_cell.length_c   1.000
_cell.angle_alpha   90.00
_cell.angle_beta   90.00
_cell.angle_gamma   90.00
#
_symmetry.space_group_name_H-M   'P 1'
#
loop_
_entity.id
_entity.type
_entity.pdbx_description
1 polymer ?
#
loop_
_entity_poly.entity_id
_entity_poly.type
_entity_poly.pdbx_seq_one_letter_code
_entity_poly.pdbx_strand_id
1 'polypeptide(L)'
;MGLDVGTTAVRMLQLGGSERDLRVVDAAKFVIPLDVKDDETRRRKFVIEGIRRLVKERRFRGREVVMALSAEELAVRNIRMPRMPEEELVTAVNWEAQNKFPFDTATAVIQYLRAGEVRHGDQLLDEIILFAAPRAEVDEKIQLACEAGLHLVSLGAEPCAVFRGFERFLRRREDEDTVRVFSDIGAQTTMIVARGRDIVFVKTIPIGGGVFNRAVADCLELAPAEAEALRRRIGRRRERSDDGGTDGDRAARAVADAIRPHLEDLADEVGLCLRYYSVTFRGSRPRSILFTGGEAHDPIIPATLGDRIGMEIEIGDPFRGVRTDHLEPNLDRRAVRAEWATAFGLSLKGFHLAAQFAAGYAA
;
A
#
# COMPACT_ATOMS: atom_id res chain seq x y z
N MET A 1 3.45 -9.00 -14.76
CA MET A 1 2.17 -8.38 -14.35
C MET A 1 2.26 -8.06 -12.86
N GLY A 2 1.60 -7.02 -12.35
CA GLY A 2 1.49 -6.77 -10.92
C GLY A 2 0.23 -7.40 -10.36
N LEU A 3 0.36 -8.22 -9.32
CA LEU A 3 -0.75 -8.88 -8.64
C LEU A 3 -0.76 -8.48 -7.15
N ASP A 4 -1.75 -7.69 -6.77
CA ASP A 4 -2.04 -7.27 -5.41
C ASP A 4 -3.18 -8.15 -4.86
N VAL A 5 -2.87 -8.97 -3.86
CA VAL A 5 -3.84 -9.82 -3.16
C VAL A 5 -4.09 -9.21 -1.78
N GLY A 6 -4.97 -8.21 -1.76
CA GLY A 6 -5.32 -7.50 -0.54
C GLY A 6 -6.36 -8.23 0.32
N THR A 7 -6.72 -7.60 1.44
CA THR A 7 -7.68 -8.14 2.42
C THR A 7 -9.12 -8.19 1.87
N THR A 8 -9.53 -7.21 1.06
CA THR A 8 -10.93 -7.06 0.58
C THR A 8 -11.09 -7.24 -0.93
N ALA A 9 -10.00 -7.22 -1.68
CA ALA A 9 -10.03 -7.34 -3.13
C ALA A 9 -8.70 -7.82 -3.67
N VAL A 10 -8.75 -8.46 -4.83
CA VAL A 10 -7.58 -8.79 -5.64
C VAL A 10 -7.55 -7.83 -6.83
N ARG A 11 -6.39 -7.24 -7.09
CA ARG A 11 -6.15 -6.33 -8.21
C ARG A 11 -5.01 -6.88 -9.06
N MET A 12 -5.26 -7.00 -10.35
CA MET A 12 -4.27 -7.44 -11.32
C MET A 12 -4.11 -6.37 -12.38
N LEU A 13 -2.88 -5.94 -12.61
CA LEU A 13 -2.54 -4.90 -13.57
C LEU A 13 -1.37 -5.35 -14.45
N GLN A 14 -1.43 -4.98 -15.71
CA GLN A 14 -0.31 -5.15 -16.62
C GLN A 14 -0.02 -3.85 -17.35
N LEU A 15 1.23 -3.41 -17.21
CA LEU A 15 1.78 -2.30 -17.98
C LEU A 15 2.55 -2.83 -19.19
N GLY A 16 2.63 -2.02 -20.22
CA GLY A 16 3.50 -2.23 -21.38
C GLY A 16 3.97 -0.90 -21.95
N GLY A 17 4.72 -0.96 -23.06
CA GLY A 17 5.30 0.23 -23.70
C GLY A 17 6.76 0.45 -23.28
N SER A 18 7.13 1.70 -23.01
CA SER A 18 8.48 2.10 -22.57
C SER A 18 8.40 2.96 -21.30
N GLU A 19 9.53 3.24 -20.64
CA GLU A 19 9.57 4.15 -19.49
C GLU A 19 9.06 5.58 -19.77
N ARG A 20 9.03 5.98 -21.05
CA ARG A 20 8.54 7.28 -21.51
C ARG A 20 7.11 7.23 -22.07
N ASP A 21 6.65 6.07 -22.52
CA ASP A 21 5.31 5.82 -23.07
C ASP A 21 4.71 4.58 -22.41
N LEU A 22 4.37 4.71 -21.13
CA LEU A 22 3.71 3.66 -20.37
C LEU A 22 2.23 3.59 -20.79
N ARG A 23 1.74 2.37 -21.00
CA ARG A 23 0.32 2.10 -21.25
C ARG A 23 -0.18 0.94 -20.40
N VAL A 24 -1.47 0.99 -20.07
CA VAL A 24 -2.17 -0.15 -19.49
C VAL A 24 -2.47 -1.16 -20.61
N VAL A 25 -2.02 -2.40 -20.45
CA VAL A 25 -2.41 -3.54 -21.29
C VAL A 25 -3.79 -4.04 -20.86
N ASP A 26 -3.95 -4.31 -19.56
CA ASP A 26 -5.24 -4.61 -18.93
C ASP A 26 -5.13 -4.35 -17.41
N ALA A 27 -6.28 -4.09 -16.79
CA ALA A 27 -6.46 -3.94 -15.36
C ALA A 27 -7.78 -4.60 -14.97
N ALA A 28 -7.75 -5.48 -13.98
CA ALA A 28 -8.95 -6.16 -13.50
C ALA A 28 -8.93 -6.35 -11.99
N LYS A 29 -10.12 -6.28 -11.39
CA LYS A 29 -10.33 -6.39 -9.95
C LYS A 29 -11.53 -7.29 -9.67
N PHE A 30 -11.44 -8.08 -8.61
CA PHE A 30 -12.62 -8.67 -8.00
C PHE A 30 -12.59 -8.48 -6.48
N VAL A 31 -13.77 -8.33 -5.90
CA VAL A 31 -13.94 -8.17 -4.45
C VAL A 31 -14.02 -9.55 -3.82
N ILE A 32 -13.38 -9.72 -2.67
CA ILE A 32 -13.49 -10.92 -1.84
C ILE A 32 -14.71 -10.72 -0.94
N PRO A 33 -15.77 -11.54 -1.06
CA PRO A 33 -16.94 -11.47 -0.20
C PRO A 33 -16.55 -11.62 1.28
N LEU A 34 -17.28 -10.95 2.18
CA LEU A 34 -16.92 -10.95 3.60
C LEU A 34 -17.06 -12.35 4.23
N ASP A 35 -18.10 -13.08 3.86
CA ASP A 35 -18.35 -14.47 4.29
C ASP A 35 -17.29 -15.47 3.78
N VAL A 36 -16.59 -15.10 2.70
CA VAL A 36 -15.44 -15.85 2.18
C VAL A 36 -14.15 -15.44 2.89
N LYS A 37 -14.02 -14.16 3.25
CA LYS A 37 -12.81 -13.59 3.86
C LYS A 37 -12.46 -14.24 5.21
N ASP A 38 -13.46 -14.53 6.03
CA ASP A 38 -13.27 -15.01 7.41
C ASP A 38 -12.94 -16.52 7.52
N ASP A 39 -12.97 -17.25 6.39
CA ASP A 39 -12.53 -18.65 6.28
C ASP A 39 -11.33 -18.72 5.32
N GLU A 40 -10.13 -18.91 5.87
CA GLU A 40 -8.87 -18.90 5.13
C GLU A 40 -8.86 -19.91 3.96
N THR A 41 -9.44 -21.09 4.16
CA THR A 41 -9.50 -22.13 3.12
C THR A 41 -10.45 -21.72 1.99
N ARG A 42 -11.63 -21.17 2.30
CA ARG A 42 -12.55 -20.63 1.30
C ARG A 42 -11.94 -19.44 0.59
N ARG A 43 -11.33 -18.51 1.33
CA ARG A 43 -10.64 -17.34 0.79
C ARG A 43 -9.58 -17.75 -0.22
N ARG A 44 -8.71 -18.68 0.14
CA ARG A 44 -7.65 -19.18 -0.75
C ARG A 44 -8.23 -19.73 -2.06
N LYS A 45 -9.22 -20.62 -1.97
CA LYS A 45 -9.88 -21.21 -3.17
C LYS A 45 -10.51 -20.13 -4.05
N PHE A 46 -11.26 -19.22 -3.44
CA PHE A 46 -11.92 -18.11 -4.15
C PHE A 46 -10.91 -17.20 -4.87
N VAL A 47 -9.80 -16.86 -4.21
CA VAL A 47 -8.74 -16.04 -4.80
C VAL A 47 -8.08 -16.74 -5.98
N ILE A 48 -7.74 -18.03 -5.84
CA ILE A 48 -7.12 -18.84 -6.91
C ILE A 48 -8.04 -18.93 -8.13
N GLU A 49 -9.31 -19.26 -7.92
CA GLU A 49 -10.31 -19.36 -9.00
C GLU A 49 -10.55 -18.00 -9.67
N GLY A 50 -10.65 -16.93 -8.86
CA GLY A 50 -10.79 -15.57 -9.35
C GLY A 50 -9.61 -15.13 -10.23
N ILE A 51 -8.38 -15.40 -9.80
CA ILE A 51 -7.17 -15.11 -10.59
C ILE A 51 -7.15 -15.93 -11.88
N ARG A 52 -7.41 -17.25 -11.82
CA ARG A 52 -7.46 -18.11 -13.02
C ARG A 52 -8.48 -17.59 -14.03
N ARG A 53 -9.65 -17.17 -13.56
CA ARG A 53 -10.70 -16.56 -14.38
C ARG A 53 -10.21 -15.27 -15.03
N LEU A 54 -9.61 -14.35 -14.26
CA LEU A 54 -9.07 -13.10 -14.79
C LEU A 54 -8.07 -13.36 -15.92
N VAL A 55 -7.10 -14.26 -15.71
CA VAL A 55 -6.08 -14.52 -16.74
C VAL A 55 -6.66 -15.20 -17.99
N LYS A 56 -7.75 -15.96 -17.85
CA LYS A 56 -8.42 -16.63 -18.99
C LYS A 56 -9.30 -15.67 -19.80
N GLU A 57 -10.03 -14.78 -19.12
CA GLU A 57 -11.09 -13.96 -19.74
C GLU A 57 -10.61 -12.56 -20.17
N ARG A 58 -9.48 -12.10 -19.63
CA ARG A 58 -8.93 -10.76 -19.85
C ARG A 58 -7.76 -10.77 -20.82
N ARG A 59 -7.28 -9.59 -21.19
CA ARG A 59 -6.21 -9.37 -22.18
C ARG A 59 -4.80 -9.43 -21.58
N PHE A 60 -4.66 -10.02 -20.39
CA PHE A 60 -3.36 -10.24 -19.78
C PHE A 60 -2.49 -11.14 -20.66
N ARG A 61 -1.19 -10.82 -20.75
CA ARG A 61 -0.20 -11.51 -21.56
C ARG A 61 0.87 -12.13 -20.68
N GLY A 62 1.15 -13.41 -20.89
CA GLY A 62 2.13 -14.18 -20.11
C GLY A 62 1.57 -14.70 -18.78
N ARG A 63 2.44 -15.34 -17.99
CA ARG A 63 2.11 -15.91 -16.66
C ARG A 63 2.97 -15.37 -15.53
N GLU A 64 3.92 -14.50 -15.84
CA GLU A 64 4.85 -13.94 -14.86
C GLU A 64 4.21 -12.81 -14.04
N VAL A 65 4.25 -12.96 -12.72
CA VAL A 65 3.68 -12.01 -11.77
C VAL A 65 4.69 -11.53 -10.75
N VAL A 66 4.55 -10.27 -10.37
CA VAL A 66 5.20 -9.65 -9.23
C VAL A 66 4.13 -9.42 -8.18
N MET A 67 4.39 -9.86 -6.95
CA MET A 67 3.49 -9.73 -5.81
C MET A 67 4.18 -8.99 -4.66
N ALA A 68 3.38 -8.57 -3.68
CA ALA A 68 3.88 -8.09 -2.40
C ALA A 68 3.30 -8.90 -1.24
N LEU A 69 4.03 -8.93 -0.13
CA LEU A 69 3.46 -9.17 1.18
C LEU A 69 2.71 -7.93 1.63
N SER A 70 1.48 -8.13 2.10
CA SER A 70 0.62 -7.08 2.62
C SER A 70 1.04 -6.62 4.01
N ALA A 71 0.47 -5.51 4.48
CA ALA A 71 0.69 -5.01 5.85
C ALA A 71 0.35 -6.01 6.97
N GLU A 72 -0.54 -7.00 6.72
CA GLU A 72 -0.88 -8.06 7.69
C GLU A 72 0.19 -9.17 7.75
N GLU A 73 0.89 -9.40 6.63
CA GLU A 73 1.87 -10.48 6.46
C GLU A 73 3.31 -10.02 6.71
N LEU A 74 3.51 -8.71 6.86
CA LEU A 74 4.82 -8.05 6.87
C LEU A 74 4.99 -7.16 8.11
N ALA A 75 5.94 -7.50 8.98
CA ALA A 75 6.33 -6.65 10.09
C ALA A 75 7.42 -5.67 9.67
N VAL A 76 7.27 -4.41 10.09
CA VAL A 76 8.20 -3.32 9.77
C VAL A 76 8.73 -2.66 11.03
N ARG A 77 10.06 -2.47 11.13
CA ARG A 77 10.73 -1.79 12.24
C ARG A 77 11.80 -0.84 11.72
N ASN A 78 11.87 0.36 12.26
CA ASN A 78 12.97 1.30 12.00
C ASN A 78 13.97 1.20 13.17
N ILE A 79 15.25 0.98 12.87
CA ILE A 79 16.33 0.86 13.85
C ILE A 79 17.51 1.74 13.46
N ARG A 80 18.34 2.07 14.44
CA ARG A 80 19.60 2.81 14.22
C ARG A 80 20.77 1.91 14.47
N MET A 81 21.74 1.94 13.55
CA MET A 81 22.94 1.12 13.62
C MET A 81 24.18 1.95 13.34
N PRO A 82 25.35 1.61 13.90
CA PRO A 82 26.62 2.20 13.47
C PRO A 82 26.82 2.01 11.97
N ARG A 83 27.50 2.96 11.32
CA ARG A 83 27.83 2.82 9.89
C ARG A 83 28.88 1.71 9.72
N MET A 84 28.60 0.79 8.81
CA MET A 84 29.49 -0.33 8.48
C MET A 84 29.41 -0.70 6.99
N PRO A 85 30.38 -1.45 6.45
CA PRO A 85 30.30 -2.03 5.12
C PRO A 85 29.08 -2.94 4.96
N GLU A 86 28.61 -3.11 3.72
CA GLU A 86 27.36 -3.86 3.43
C GLU A 86 27.43 -5.32 3.91
N GLU A 87 28.58 -5.98 3.76
CA GLU A 87 28.78 -7.38 4.19
C GLU A 87 28.61 -7.56 5.71
N GLU A 88 29.11 -6.59 6.48
CA GLU A 88 28.96 -6.57 7.94
C GLU A 88 27.54 -6.20 8.35
N LEU A 89 26.92 -5.27 7.63
CA LEU A 89 25.57 -4.78 7.90
C LEU A 89 24.53 -5.90 7.83
N VAL A 90 24.62 -6.79 6.82
CA VAL A 90 23.71 -7.94 6.70
C VAL A 90 23.73 -8.81 7.96
N THR A 91 24.91 -9.10 8.50
CA THR A 91 25.05 -9.93 9.69
C THR A 91 24.51 -9.20 10.92
N ALA A 92 24.86 -7.91 11.08
CA ALA A 92 24.40 -7.10 12.19
C ALA A 92 22.88 -6.90 12.19
N VAL A 93 22.27 -6.71 11.01
CA VAL A 93 20.81 -6.56 10.84
C VAL A 93 20.09 -7.83 11.29
N ASN A 94 20.56 -9.01 10.87
CA ASN A 94 19.95 -10.28 11.27
C ASN A 94 20.04 -10.49 12.78
N TRP A 95 21.13 -10.06 13.41
CA TRP A 95 21.29 -10.14 14.86
C TRP A 95 20.36 -9.17 15.59
N GLU A 96 20.34 -7.89 15.19
CA GLU A 96 19.45 -6.88 15.78
C GLU A 96 17.98 -7.26 15.64
N ALA A 97 17.59 -7.87 14.51
CA ALA A 97 16.21 -8.28 14.26
C ALA A 97 15.66 -9.26 15.30
N GLN A 98 16.51 -10.09 15.94
CA GLN A 98 16.09 -11.16 16.85
C GLN A 98 15.19 -10.70 17.99
N ASN A 99 15.38 -9.47 18.45
CA ASN A 99 14.63 -8.91 19.58
C ASN A 99 13.63 -7.82 19.17
N LYS A 100 13.35 -7.64 17.87
CA LYS A 100 12.50 -6.55 17.36
C LYS A 100 11.13 -7.00 16.87
N PHE A 101 10.97 -8.31 16.64
CA PHE A 101 9.76 -8.90 16.08
C PHE A 101 9.12 -9.90 17.06
N PRO A 102 7.78 -10.03 17.06
CA PRO A 102 7.04 -10.91 17.97
C PRO A 102 7.01 -12.37 17.51
N PHE A 103 7.94 -12.78 16.64
CA PHE A 103 8.03 -14.12 16.07
C PHE A 103 9.49 -14.55 15.94
N ASP A 104 9.71 -15.86 15.74
CA ASP A 104 11.05 -16.39 15.56
C ASP A 104 11.66 -15.87 14.24
N THR A 105 12.69 -15.05 14.39
CA THR A 105 13.41 -14.45 13.26
C THR A 105 14.46 -15.38 12.67
N ALA A 106 14.87 -16.44 13.38
CA ALA A 106 15.83 -17.42 12.85
C ALA A 106 15.26 -18.18 11.65
N THR A 107 13.94 -18.35 11.61
CA THR A 107 13.21 -18.97 10.50
C THR A 107 12.48 -17.96 9.61
N ALA A 108 12.59 -16.66 9.90
CA ALA A 108 11.94 -15.61 9.11
C ALA A 108 12.76 -15.20 7.89
N VAL A 109 12.09 -14.59 6.91
CA VAL A 109 12.75 -13.87 5.83
C VAL A 109 12.87 -12.41 6.22
N ILE A 110 14.09 -11.89 6.27
CA ILE A 110 14.40 -10.51 6.64
C ILE A 110 15.06 -9.80 5.46
N GLN A 111 14.59 -8.59 5.19
CA GLN A 111 15.16 -7.65 4.22
C GLN A 111 15.26 -6.28 4.88
N TYR A 112 16.10 -5.40 4.34
CA TYR A 112 16.22 -4.04 4.87
C TYR A 112 16.39 -2.98 3.78
N LEU A 113 16.11 -1.73 4.15
CA LEU A 113 16.49 -0.53 3.40
C LEU A 113 17.35 0.36 4.30
N ARG A 114 18.43 0.92 3.74
CA ARG A 114 19.15 2.02 4.39
C ARG A 114 18.35 3.30 4.19
N ALA A 115 17.79 3.83 5.27
CA ALA A 115 16.95 5.02 5.30
C ALA A 115 17.74 6.34 5.41
N GLY A 116 19.07 6.26 5.29
CA GLY A 116 19.98 7.40 5.33
C GLY A 116 20.60 7.62 6.70
N GLU A 117 21.41 8.67 6.79
CA GLU A 117 22.21 8.98 7.97
C GLU A 117 21.44 9.86 8.96
N VAL A 118 21.54 9.54 10.25
CA VAL A 118 20.92 10.27 11.37
C VAL A 118 21.96 10.56 12.44
N ARG A 119 21.83 11.68 13.14
CA ARG A 119 22.71 12.04 14.26
C ARG A 119 22.08 11.69 15.60
N HIS A 120 22.83 11.01 16.46
CA HIS A 120 22.47 10.75 17.84
C HIS A 120 23.59 11.25 18.76
N GLY A 121 23.42 12.44 19.33
CA GLY A 121 24.52 13.17 19.96
C GLY A 121 25.62 13.49 18.96
N ASP A 122 26.85 13.09 19.27
CA ASP A 122 28.02 13.26 18.40
C ASP A 122 28.23 12.10 17.42
N GLN A 123 27.43 11.03 17.52
CA GLN A 123 27.55 9.85 16.67
C GLN A 123 26.69 9.98 15.40
N LEU A 124 27.28 9.60 14.27
CA LEU A 124 26.60 9.41 13.00
C LEU A 124 26.19 7.94 12.89
N LEU A 125 24.90 7.68 12.78
CA LEU A 125 24.30 6.36 12.66
C LEU A 125 23.56 6.25 11.33
N ASP A 126 23.40 5.02 10.84
CA ASP A 126 22.48 4.71 9.76
C ASP A 126 21.10 4.39 10.35
N GLU A 127 20.06 5.02 9.81
CA GLU A 127 18.70 4.55 10.01
C GLU A 127 18.44 3.40 9.03
N ILE A 128 17.89 2.30 9.52
CA ILE A 128 17.63 1.07 8.77
C ILE A 128 16.16 0.70 8.95
N ILE A 129 15.46 0.45 7.84
CA ILE A 129 14.10 -0.06 7.84
C ILE A 129 14.16 -1.57 7.63
N LEU A 130 13.77 -2.33 8.65
CA LEU A 130 13.65 -3.77 8.60
C LEU A 130 12.27 -4.20 8.13
N PHE A 131 12.25 -5.16 7.22
CA PHE A 131 11.09 -5.85 6.71
C PHE A 131 11.23 -7.33 7.04
N ALA A 132 10.34 -7.88 7.85
CA ALA A 132 10.40 -9.26 8.29
C ALA A 132 9.05 -9.95 8.13
N ALA A 133 9.07 -11.18 7.62
CA ALA A 133 7.91 -12.04 7.53
C ALA A 133 8.29 -13.48 7.87
N PRO A 134 7.43 -14.24 8.58
CA PRO A 134 7.62 -15.67 8.74
C PRO A 134 7.78 -16.35 7.38
N ARG A 135 8.65 -17.36 7.29
CA ARG A 135 8.85 -18.10 6.03
C ARG A 135 7.57 -18.74 5.51
N ALA A 136 6.67 -19.14 6.40
CA ALA A 136 5.36 -19.69 6.05
C ALA A 136 4.52 -18.70 5.19
N GLU A 137 4.49 -17.41 5.54
CA GLU A 137 3.77 -16.37 4.77
C GLU A 137 4.34 -16.21 3.35
N VAL A 138 5.67 -16.25 3.23
CA VAL A 138 6.38 -16.18 1.94
C VAL A 138 6.04 -17.41 1.09
N ASP A 139 6.15 -18.60 1.68
CA ASP A 139 5.88 -19.86 0.99
C ASP A 139 4.40 -19.97 0.59
N GLU A 140 3.48 -19.46 1.41
CA GLU A 140 2.05 -19.43 1.09
C GLU A 140 1.76 -18.56 -0.14
N LYS A 141 2.37 -17.37 -0.25
CA LYS A 141 2.24 -16.50 -1.44
C LYS A 141 2.79 -17.17 -2.70
N ILE A 142 3.93 -17.84 -2.59
CA ILE A 142 4.53 -18.59 -3.70
C ILE A 142 3.56 -19.69 -4.16
N GLN A 143 3.02 -20.47 -3.22
CA GLN A 143 2.06 -21.54 -3.53
C GLN A 143 0.77 -21.00 -4.14
N LEU A 144 0.22 -19.89 -3.61
CA LEU A 144 -0.98 -19.26 -4.15
C LEU A 144 -0.81 -18.88 -5.62
N ALA A 145 0.33 -18.27 -5.97
CA ALA A 145 0.64 -17.93 -7.36
C ALA A 145 0.75 -19.18 -8.24
N CYS A 146 1.47 -20.21 -7.77
CA CYS A 146 1.64 -21.47 -8.49
C CYS A 146 0.31 -22.17 -8.74
N GLU A 147 -0.54 -22.30 -7.71
CA GLU A 147 -1.87 -22.88 -7.80
C GLU A 147 -2.77 -22.05 -8.74
N ALA A 148 -2.64 -20.72 -8.77
CA ALA A 148 -3.34 -19.87 -9.74
C ALA A 148 -2.84 -20.04 -11.20
N GLY A 149 -1.82 -20.86 -11.44
CA GLY A 149 -1.22 -21.07 -12.76
C GLY A 149 -0.34 -19.89 -13.19
N LEU A 150 0.25 -19.20 -12.23
CA LEU A 150 1.14 -18.06 -12.42
C LEU A 150 2.56 -18.39 -11.96
N HIS A 151 3.53 -17.70 -12.53
CA HIS A 151 4.94 -17.82 -12.18
C HIS A 151 5.35 -16.58 -11.40
N LEU A 152 5.58 -16.71 -10.10
CA LEU A 152 6.02 -15.60 -9.26
C LEU A 152 7.49 -15.28 -9.54
N VAL A 153 7.75 -14.16 -10.20
CA VAL A 153 9.13 -13.73 -10.54
C VAL A 153 9.75 -12.82 -9.48
N SER A 154 8.92 -12.18 -8.65
CA SER A 154 9.41 -11.40 -7.53
C SER A 154 8.32 -11.20 -6.48
N LEU A 155 8.71 -11.36 -5.21
CA LEU A 155 7.93 -10.97 -4.04
C LEU A 155 8.63 -9.79 -3.36
N GLY A 156 7.88 -8.79 -2.92
CA GLY A 156 8.43 -7.63 -2.22
C GLY A 156 7.54 -7.13 -1.08
N ALA A 157 7.87 -5.96 -0.56
CA ALA A 157 7.05 -5.27 0.44
C ALA A 157 6.05 -4.32 -0.23
N GLU A 158 4.80 -4.33 0.25
CA GLU A 158 3.74 -3.40 -0.18
C GLU A 158 4.14 -1.91 -0.16
N PRO A 159 4.73 -1.35 0.92
CA PRO A 159 5.14 0.06 0.94
C PRO A 159 6.13 0.41 -0.17
N CYS A 160 7.05 -0.51 -0.49
CA CYS A 160 8.00 -0.33 -1.58
C CYS A 160 7.31 -0.39 -2.96
N ALA A 161 6.20 -1.11 -3.09
CA ALA A 161 5.39 -1.09 -4.30
C ALA A 161 4.64 0.24 -4.43
N VAL A 162 3.92 0.67 -3.39
CA VAL A 162 3.22 1.96 -3.37
C VAL A 162 4.16 3.08 -3.79
N PHE A 163 5.31 3.22 -3.13
CA PHE A 163 6.27 4.28 -3.41
C PHE A 163 6.78 4.26 -4.87
N ARG A 164 7.11 3.07 -5.41
CA ARG A 164 7.59 2.92 -6.79
C ARG A 164 6.62 3.48 -7.84
N GLY A 165 5.31 3.44 -7.56
CA GLY A 165 4.30 4.02 -8.45
C GLY A 165 4.43 5.54 -8.62
N PHE A 166 4.92 6.23 -7.59
CA PHE A 166 5.04 7.68 -7.52
C PHE A 166 6.48 8.18 -7.67
N GLU A 167 7.47 7.35 -7.36
CA GLU A 167 8.90 7.62 -7.53
C GLU A 167 9.23 8.09 -8.97
N ARG A 168 8.48 7.59 -9.98
CA ARG A 168 8.67 7.97 -11.38
C ARG A 168 8.43 9.45 -11.69
N PHE A 169 7.78 10.19 -10.78
CA PHE A 169 7.60 11.64 -10.90
C PHE A 169 8.84 12.40 -10.42
N LEU A 170 9.81 11.72 -9.81
CA LEU A 170 10.99 12.29 -9.15
C LEU A 170 12.20 12.15 -10.07
N ARG A 171 12.16 12.83 -11.20
CA ARG A 171 13.17 12.71 -12.27
C ARG A 171 14.15 13.88 -12.31
N ARG A 172 13.87 14.97 -11.57
CA ARG A 172 14.69 16.18 -11.59
C ARG A 172 15.64 16.18 -10.41
N ARG A 173 16.81 16.79 -10.58
CA ARG A 173 17.78 16.97 -9.49
C ARG A 173 17.20 17.75 -8.31
N GLU A 174 16.29 18.69 -8.59
CA GLU A 174 15.54 19.46 -7.58
C GLU A 174 14.65 18.58 -6.68
N ASP A 175 14.30 17.36 -7.11
CA ASP A 175 13.48 16.44 -6.33
C ASP A 175 14.29 15.66 -5.28
N GLU A 176 15.63 15.62 -5.35
CA GLU A 176 16.50 14.78 -4.51
C GLU A 176 16.29 15.03 -3.00
N ASP A 177 16.09 16.29 -2.60
CA ASP A 177 15.85 16.67 -1.20
C ASP A 177 14.36 16.87 -0.87
N THR A 178 13.48 16.59 -1.83
CA THR A 178 12.04 16.77 -1.61
C THR A 178 11.49 15.64 -0.76
N VAL A 179 10.83 16.01 0.34
CA VAL A 179 10.19 15.07 1.26
C VAL A 179 8.75 14.86 0.87
N ARG A 180 8.36 13.60 0.71
CA ARG A 180 6.98 13.20 0.40
C ARG A 180 6.51 12.18 1.42
N VAL A 181 5.25 12.33 1.83
CA VAL A 181 4.59 11.42 2.75
C VAL A 181 3.45 10.76 2.02
N PHE A 182 3.36 9.45 2.13
CA PHE A 182 2.26 8.65 1.62
C PHE A 182 1.54 8.01 2.80
N SER A 183 0.21 7.98 2.72
CA SER A 183 -0.65 7.24 3.62
C SER A 183 -1.46 6.28 2.77
N ASP A 184 -1.06 5.01 2.75
CA ASP A 184 -1.81 3.96 2.08
C ASP A 184 -2.85 3.41 3.05
N ILE A 185 -4.11 3.77 2.83
CA ILE A 185 -5.22 3.42 3.74
C ILE A 185 -6.02 2.29 3.11
N GLY A 186 -5.73 1.07 3.55
CA GLY A 186 -6.44 -0.15 3.20
C GLY A 186 -7.25 -0.68 4.38
N ALA A 187 -7.17 -1.99 4.64
CA ALA A 187 -7.71 -2.57 5.87
C ALA A 187 -6.99 -2.02 7.13
N GLN A 188 -5.69 -1.74 6.97
CA GLN A 188 -4.82 -1.01 7.90
C GLN A 188 -4.17 0.15 7.14
N THR A 189 -3.52 1.07 7.86
CA THR A 189 -2.82 2.22 7.25
C THR A 189 -1.32 2.00 7.25
N THR A 190 -0.66 2.21 6.11
CA THR A 190 0.80 2.21 6.01
C THR A 190 1.28 3.63 5.70
N MET A 191 2.04 4.19 6.63
CA MET A 191 2.74 5.46 6.46
C MET A 191 4.10 5.23 5.82
N ILE A 192 4.40 5.99 4.77
CA ILE A 192 5.68 5.95 4.07
C ILE A 192 6.19 7.38 3.99
N VAL A 193 7.40 7.64 4.47
CA VAL A 193 8.09 8.91 4.24
C VAL A 193 9.28 8.63 3.34
N ALA A 194 9.40 9.43 2.29
CA ALA A 194 10.49 9.37 1.34
C ALA A 194 11.16 10.73 1.19
N ARG A 195 12.46 10.71 0.94
CA ARG A 195 13.27 11.88 0.55
C ARG A 195 13.90 11.56 -0.79
N GLY A 196 13.54 12.35 -1.81
CA GLY A 196 13.92 12.02 -3.18
C GLY A 196 13.42 10.64 -3.55
N ARG A 197 14.34 9.78 -4.01
CA ARG A 197 14.03 8.40 -4.45
C ARG A 197 14.22 7.35 -3.35
N ASP A 198 14.53 7.77 -2.13
CA ASP A 198 14.79 6.86 -1.02
C ASP A 198 13.64 6.89 -0.02
N ILE A 199 13.17 5.70 0.38
CA ILE A 199 12.25 5.55 1.51
C ILE A 199 13.08 5.67 2.79
N VAL A 200 12.70 6.61 3.65
CA VAL A 200 13.44 6.95 4.87
C VAL A 200 12.68 6.57 6.14
N PHE A 201 11.39 6.28 6.05
CA PHE A 201 10.61 5.76 7.16
C PHE A 201 9.39 5.01 6.66
N VAL A 202 9.08 3.89 7.32
CA VAL A 202 7.82 3.16 7.13
C VAL A 202 7.24 2.79 8.48
N LYS A 203 5.93 2.95 8.64
CA LYS A 203 5.19 2.47 9.81
C LYS A 203 3.81 1.96 9.41
N THR A 204 3.47 0.77 9.90
CA THR A 204 2.11 0.24 9.84
C THR A 204 1.34 0.68 11.09
N ILE A 205 0.15 1.24 10.87
CA ILE A 205 -0.80 1.65 11.90
C ILE A 205 -2.01 0.70 11.77
N PRO A 206 -2.39 -0.03 12.83
CA PRO A 206 -3.47 -1.02 12.78
C PRO A 206 -4.88 -0.38 12.76
N ILE A 207 -5.01 0.78 12.13
CA ILE A 207 -6.26 1.54 11.94
C ILE A 207 -6.47 1.73 10.44
N GLY A 208 -7.66 1.41 9.95
CA GLY A 208 -8.03 1.50 8.54
C GLY A 208 -9.47 1.02 8.34
N GLY A 209 -9.81 0.67 7.10
CA GLY A 209 -11.16 0.27 6.71
C GLY A 209 -11.77 -0.86 7.55
N GLY A 210 -10.93 -1.77 8.06
CA GLY A 210 -11.39 -2.86 8.94
C GLY A 210 -11.89 -2.36 10.29
N VAL A 211 -11.21 -1.38 10.90
CA VAL A 211 -11.64 -0.75 12.15
C VAL A 211 -12.90 0.09 11.91
N PHE A 212 -12.94 0.86 10.82
CA PHE A 212 -14.10 1.70 10.49
C PHE A 212 -15.37 0.88 10.26
N ASN A 213 -15.28 -0.24 9.53
CA ASN A 213 -16.42 -1.12 9.30
C ASN A 213 -16.96 -1.72 10.61
N ARG A 214 -16.07 -2.14 11.53
CA ARG A 214 -16.48 -2.66 12.84
C ARG A 214 -17.16 -1.60 13.69
N ALA A 215 -16.60 -0.39 13.74
CA ALA A 215 -17.19 0.71 14.49
C ALA A 215 -18.62 1.03 14.02
N VAL A 216 -18.85 1.02 12.70
CA VAL A 216 -20.20 1.19 12.14
C VAL A 216 -21.11 0.01 12.47
N ALA A 217 -20.62 -1.23 12.39
CA ALA A 217 -21.38 -2.42 12.72
C ALA A 217 -21.85 -2.39 14.19
N ASP A 218 -20.94 -2.07 15.11
CA ASP A 218 -21.23 -2.01 16.55
C ASP A 218 -22.18 -0.85 16.89
N CYS A 219 -21.96 0.34 16.31
CA CYS A 219 -22.76 1.53 16.59
C CYS A 219 -24.20 1.42 16.04
N LEU A 220 -24.39 0.73 14.91
CA LEU A 220 -25.69 0.61 14.24
C LEU A 220 -26.33 -0.77 14.40
N GLU A 221 -25.71 -1.67 15.16
CA GLU A 221 -26.13 -3.06 15.36
C GLU A 221 -26.36 -3.81 14.03
N LEU A 222 -25.49 -3.58 13.05
CA LEU A 222 -25.56 -4.18 11.72
C LEU A 222 -24.65 -5.39 11.59
N ALA A 223 -24.98 -6.32 10.69
CA ALA A 223 -24.03 -7.35 10.32
C ALA A 223 -22.78 -6.71 9.66
N PRO A 224 -21.57 -7.28 9.82
CA PRO A 224 -20.35 -6.64 9.32
C PRO A 224 -20.36 -6.36 7.80
N ALA A 225 -20.98 -7.24 7.01
CA ALA A 225 -21.14 -7.05 5.57
C ALA A 225 -22.09 -5.89 5.24
N GLU A 226 -23.15 -5.70 6.03
CA GLU A 226 -24.11 -4.61 5.87
C GLU A 226 -23.48 -3.26 6.26
N ALA A 227 -22.69 -3.23 7.34
CA ALA A 227 -21.96 -2.06 7.78
C ALA A 227 -20.94 -1.58 6.72
N GLU A 228 -20.16 -2.50 6.15
CA GLU A 228 -19.23 -2.18 5.06
C GLU A 228 -19.99 -1.66 3.81
N ALA A 229 -21.07 -2.33 3.42
CA ALA A 229 -21.89 -1.92 2.28
C ALA A 229 -22.51 -0.53 2.50
N LEU A 230 -23.00 -0.26 3.71
CA LEU A 230 -23.56 1.03 4.11
C LEU A 230 -22.51 2.14 4.04
N ARG A 231 -21.33 1.94 4.64
CA ARG A 231 -20.23 2.91 4.62
C ARG A 231 -19.77 3.22 3.21
N ARG A 232 -19.52 2.18 2.39
CA ARG A 232 -19.14 2.33 0.97
C ARG A 232 -20.22 3.04 0.15
N ARG A 233 -21.51 2.82 0.46
CA ARG A 233 -22.62 3.50 -0.23
C ARG A 233 -22.68 4.99 0.14
N ILE A 234 -22.50 5.33 1.41
CA ILE A 234 -22.49 6.72 1.89
C ILE A 234 -21.31 7.50 1.31
N GLY A 235 -20.09 6.93 1.34
CA GLY A 235 -18.91 7.57 0.75
C GLY A 235 -19.12 7.93 -0.73
N ARG A 236 -19.66 7.00 -1.53
CA ARG A 236 -19.95 7.22 -2.96
C ARG A 236 -21.06 8.25 -3.23
N ARG A 237 -22.04 8.40 -2.34
CA ARG A 237 -23.13 9.38 -2.50
C ARG A 237 -22.62 10.80 -2.30
N ARG A 238 -21.74 11.00 -1.31
CA ARG A 238 -21.13 12.31 -1.01
C ARG A 238 -20.20 12.80 -2.13
N GLU A 239 -19.58 11.90 -2.89
CA GLU A 239 -18.84 12.27 -4.12
C GLU A 239 -19.73 12.81 -5.25
N ARG A 240 -21.04 12.52 -5.26
CA ARG A 240 -21.92 12.73 -6.42
C ARG A 240 -22.83 13.96 -6.34
N SER A 241 -23.11 14.55 -5.17
CA SER A 241 -24.07 15.66 -5.06
C SER A 241 -24.18 16.26 -3.64
N ASP A 242 -24.37 17.59 -3.60
CA ASP A 242 -24.81 18.47 -2.48
C ASP A 242 -26.29 18.29 -2.07
N ASP A 243 -26.94 17.18 -2.49
CA ASP A 243 -28.40 17.08 -2.45
C ASP A 243 -28.91 16.43 -1.16
N GLY A 244 -29.34 17.30 -0.25
CA GLY A 244 -29.81 17.04 1.12
C GLY A 244 -31.16 16.35 1.20
N GLY A 245 -31.13 15.02 1.24
CA GLY A 245 -32.26 14.20 1.68
C GLY A 245 -32.13 13.84 3.16
N THR A 246 -33.16 14.16 3.96
CA THR A 246 -33.14 14.09 5.44
C THR A 246 -32.77 12.73 6.05
N ASP A 247 -33.17 11.62 5.43
CA ASP A 247 -32.84 10.26 5.92
C ASP A 247 -31.45 9.78 5.49
N GLY A 248 -31.00 10.20 4.30
CA GLY A 248 -29.62 9.95 3.86
C GLY A 248 -28.60 10.64 4.76
N ASP A 249 -28.94 11.84 5.24
CA ASP A 249 -28.11 12.61 6.15
C ASP A 249 -28.03 11.99 7.54
N ARG A 250 -29.11 11.40 8.07
CA ARG A 250 -29.07 10.73 9.39
C ARG A 250 -28.14 9.53 9.38
N ALA A 251 -28.30 8.61 8.43
CA ALA A 251 -27.42 7.44 8.31
C ALA A 251 -25.96 7.87 8.06
N ALA A 252 -25.75 8.90 7.23
CA ALA A 252 -24.42 9.41 6.94
C ALA A 252 -23.77 10.13 8.13
N ARG A 253 -24.55 10.79 9.00
CA ARG A 253 -24.07 11.34 10.28
C ARG A 253 -23.72 10.23 11.25
N ALA A 254 -24.59 9.24 11.42
CA ALA A 254 -24.34 8.14 12.34
C ALA A 254 -23.08 7.34 11.95
N VAL A 255 -22.87 7.07 10.65
CA VAL A 255 -21.62 6.46 10.16
C VAL A 255 -20.41 7.35 10.44
N ALA A 256 -20.51 8.66 10.18
CA ALA A 256 -19.41 9.59 10.43
C ALA A 256 -19.06 9.67 11.93
N ASP A 257 -20.06 9.70 12.80
CA ASP A 257 -19.88 9.76 14.25
C ASP A 257 -19.33 8.44 14.80
N ALA A 258 -19.72 7.30 14.25
CA ALA A 258 -19.18 5.99 14.62
C ALA A 258 -17.68 5.87 14.32
N ILE A 259 -17.20 6.40 13.18
CA ILE A 259 -15.79 6.28 12.79
C ILE A 259 -14.90 7.41 13.33
N ARG A 260 -15.49 8.52 13.79
CA ARG A 260 -14.76 9.73 14.21
C ARG A 260 -13.68 9.46 15.28
N PRO A 261 -13.93 8.72 16.37
CA PRO A 261 -12.90 8.45 17.38
C PRO A 261 -11.68 7.74 16.78
N HIS A 262 -11.91 6.79 15.86
CA HIS A 262 -10.83 6.05 15.21
C HIS A 262 -10.08 6.88 14.16
N LEU A 263 -10.73 7.88 13.55
CA LEU A 263 -10.06 8.87 12.71
C LEU A 263 -9.19 9.81 13.54
N GLU A 264 -9.61 10.16 14.76
CA GLU A 264 -8.79 10.93 15.70
C GLU A 264 -7.56 10.13 16.15
N ASP A 265 -7.74 8.86 16.52
CA ASP A 265 -6.62 7.96 16.84
C ASP A 265 -5.63 7.83 15.67
N LEU A 266 -6.14 7.68 14.44
CA LEU A 266 -5.31 7.63 13.24
C LEU A 266 -4.59 8.96 12.99
N ALA A 267 -5.25 10.11 13.17
CA ALA A 267 -4.62 11.42 13.02
C ALA A 267 -3.47 11.61 14.01
N ASP A 268 -3.66 11.18 15.26
CA ASP A 268 -2.63 11.24 16.29
C ASP A 268 -1.43 10.37 15.90
N GLU A 269 -1.64 9.12 15.46
CA GLU A 269 -0.59 8.23 14.97
C GLU A 269 0.15 8.76 13.72
N VAL A 270 -0.56 9.39 12.78
CA VAL A 270 0.04 10.08 11.63
C VAL A 270 0.90 11.25 12.12
N GLY A 271 0.41 12.03 13.08
CA GLY A 271 1.17 13.10 13.73
C GLY A 271 2.44 12.60 14.41
N LEU A 272 2.41 11.42 15.06
CA LEU A 272 3.61 10.76 15.59
C LEU A 272 4.63 10.45 14.50
N CYS A 273 4.18 9.93 13.34
CA CYS A 273 5.05 9.62 12.21
C CYS A 273 5.74 10.88 11.64
N LEU A 274 4.97 11.95 11.43
CA LEU A 274 5.49 13.23 10.95
C LEU A 274 6.49 13.85 11.93
N ARG A 275 6.21 13.75 13.24
CA ARG A 275 7.10 14.22 14.29
C ARG A 275 8.38 13.38 14.36
N TYR A 276 8.27 12.06 14.26
CA TYR A 276 9.43 11.18 14.20
C TYR A 276 10.36 11.57 13.06
N TYR A 277 9.81 11.80 11.85
CA TYR A 277 10.61 12.27 10.72
C TYR A 277 11.29 13.61 11.02
N SER A 278 10.52 14.59 11.52
CA SER A 278 11.00 15.96 11.78
C SER A 278 12.10 16.04 12.84
N VAL A 279 12.12 15.11 13.80
CA VAL A 279 13.13 15.03 14.86
C VAL A 279 14.34 14.19 14.43
N THR A 280 14.11 13.11 13.66
CA THR A 280 15.14 12.14 13.27
C THR A 280 15.97 12.64 12.09
N PHE A 281 15.32 13.23 11.09
CA PHE A 281 15.95 13.65 9.85
C PHE A 281 16.04 15.17 9.78
N ARG A 282 17.19 15.67 9.34
CA ARG A 282 17.38 17.08 9.01
C ARG A 282 16.92 17.35 7.58
N GLY A 283 16.39 18.54 7.34
CA GLY A 283 16.09 19.03 6.00
C GLY A 283 14.67 19.55 5.87
N SER A 284 14.17 19.52 4.64
CA SER A 284 12.84 19.98 4.27
C SER A 284 11.76 19.22 5.04
N ARG A 285 10.65 19.90 5.32
CA ARG A 285 9.43 19.29 5.87
C ARG A 285 8.48 18.93 4.73
N PRO A 286 7.66 17.88 4.89
CA PRO A 286 6.61 17.58 3.91
C PRO A 286 5.58 18.71 3.89
N ARG A 287 5.04 18.99 2.70
CA ARG A 287 4.01 20.02 2.49
C ARG A 287 2.59 19.45 2.46
N SER A 288 2.47 18.22 1.97
CA SER A 288 1.21 17.50 1.83
C SER A 288 1.42 16.01 2.11
N ILE A 289 0.32 15.32 2.38
CA ILE A 289 0.28 13.85 2.47
C ILE A 289 -0.48 13.32 1.25
N LEU A 290 0.15 12.40 0.53
CA LEU A 290 -0.49 11.71 -0.58
C LEU A 290 -1.23 10.47 -0.08
N PHE A 291 -2.55 10.46 -0.19
CA PHE A 291 -3.39 9.33 0.20
C PHE A 291 -3.52 8.34 -0.95
N THR A 292 -3.34 7.06 -0.62
CA THR A 292 -3.56 5.92 -1.52
C THR A 292 -4.40 4.85 -0.82
N GLY A 293 -4.71 3.76 -1.54
CA GLY A 293 -5.44 2.65 -0.96
C GLY A 293 -6.95 2.76 -1.14
N GLY A 294 -7.66 1.74 -0.66
CA GLY A 294 -9.11 1.58 -0.86
C GLY A 294 -9.97 2.60 -0.11
N GLU A 295 -9.44 3.20 0.95
CA GLU A 295 -10.15 4.14 1.81
C GLU A 295 -9.92 5.60 1.43
N ALA A 296 -8.94 5.89 0.56
CA ALA A 296 -8.70 7.24 0.02
C ALA A 296 -9.92 7.84 -0.73
N HIS A 297 -10.89 6.98 -1.04
CA HIS A 297 -12.16 7.31 -1.66
C HIS A 297 -13.22 7.92 -0.75
N ASP A 298 -13.20 7.58 0.54
CA ASP A 298 -14.26 8.02 1.44
C ASP A 298 -13.97 9.47 1.81
N PRO A 299 -14.73 10.46 1.33
CA PRO A 299 -14.38 11.88 1.46
C PRO A 299 -14.33 12.34 2.93
N ILE A 300 -14.93 11.60 3.87
CA ILE A 300 -14.86 11.88 5.30
C ILE A 300 -13.43 11.72 5.81
N ILE A 301 -12.72 10.72 5.32
CA ILE A 301 -11.40 10.33 5.83
C ILE A 301 -10.34 11.41 5.52
N PRO A 302 -10.08 11.82 4.27
CA PRO A 302 -9.09 12.84 3.96
C PRO A 302 -9.49 14.21 4.53
N ALA A 303 -10.78 14.56 4.56
CA ALA A 303 -11.24 15.81 5.16
C ALA A 303 -10.94 15.85 6.67
N THR A 304 -11.36 14.82 7.40
CA THR A 304 -11.17 14.74 8.86
C THR A 304 -9.69 14.69 9.25
N LEU A 305 -8.90 13.89 8.53
CA LEU A 305 -7.46 13.79 8.77
C LEU A 305 -6.73 15.09 8.41
N GLY A 306 -7.07 15.73 7.28
CA GLY A 306 -6.48 17.01 6.87
C GLY A 306 -6.71 18.12 7.88
N ASP A 307 -7.95 18.27 8.35
CA ASP A 307 -8.33 19.26 9.37
C ASP A 307 -7.58 19.04 10.70
N ARG A 308 -7.45 17.77 11.11
CA ARG A 308 -6.83 17.43 12.40
C ARG A 308 -5.30 17.51 12.36
N ILE A 309 -4.68 17.08 11.27
CA ILE A 309 -3.23 17.11 11.10
C ILE A 309 -2.75 18.54 10.76
N GLY A 310 -3.62 19.36 10.17
CA GLY A 310 -3.27 20.70 9.69
C GLY A 310 -2.35 20.67 8.46
N MET A 311 -2.50 19.65 7.61
CA MET A 311 -1.72 19.46 6.39
C MET A 311 -2.65 19.16 5.21
N GLU A 312 -2.28 19.65 4.03
CA GLU A 312 -3.01 19.34 2.80
C GLU A 312 -2.96 17.84 2.50
N ILE A 313 -4.12 17.25 2.20
CA ILE A 313 -4.25 15.86 1.80
C ILE A 313 -4.53 15.81 0.30
N GLU A 314 -3.63 15.19 -0.46
CA GLU A 314 -3.77 14.97 -1.90
C GLU A 314 -4.15 13.52 -2.17
N ILE A 315 -5.05 13.26 -3.11
CA ILE A 315 -5.37 11.89 -3.53
C ILE A 315 -4.40 11.46 -4.64
N GLY A 316 -3.65 10.39 -4.41
CA GLY A 316 -2.67 9.86 -5.35
C GLY A 316 -3.30 9.23 -6.59
N ASP A 317 -2.86 9.66 -7.78
CA ASP A 317 -3.18 8.99 -9.06
C ASP A 317 -1.93 8.29 -9.62
N PRO A 318 -1.78 6.96 -9.42
CA PRO A 318 -0.64 6.22 -9.94
C PRO A 318 -0.63 6.18 -11.48
N PHE A 319 -1.76 6.37 -12.16
CA PHE A 319 -1.86 6.35 -13.62
C PHE A 319 -1.56 7.69 -14.29
N ARG A 320 -1.22 8.75 -13.53
CA ARG A 320 -0.90 10.06 -14.12
C ARG A 320 0.19 9.95 -15.20
N GLY A 321 -0.11 10.36 -16.44
CA GLY A 321 0.86 10.23 -17.54
C GLY A 321 1.07 8.79 -18.04
N VAL A 322 0.08 7.92 -17.86
CA VAL A 322 0.00 6.58 -18.47
C VAL A 322 -1.17 6.59 -19.43
N ARG A 323 -1.03 5.93 -20.59
CA ARG A 323 -2.17 5.76 -21.49
C ARG A 323 -3.12 4.70 -20.94
N THR A 324 -4.37 5.09 -20.76
CA THR A 324 -5.40 4.30 -20.10
C THR A 324 -6.51 3.85 -21.04
N ASP A 325 -6.24 3.81 -22.35
CA ASP A 325 -7.21 3.48 -23.42
C ASP A 325 -7.90 2.10 -23.24
N HIS A 326 -7.32 1.25 -22.39
CA HIS A 326 -7.81 -0.10 -22.08
C HIS A 326 -8.27 -0.27 -20.62
N LEU A 327 -8.35 0.82 -19.83
CA LEU A 327 -9.04 0.78 -18.55
C LEU A 327 -10.55 0.72 -18.79
N GLU A 328 -11.24 -0.08 -17.98
CA GLU A 328 -12.70 -0.03 -17.99
C GLU A 328 -13.20 1.36 -17.56
N PRO A 329 -14.32 1.86 -18.09
CA PRO A 329 -14.83 3.20 -17.78
C PRO A 329 -15.04 3.46 -16.27
N ASN A 330 -15.32 2.41 -15.50
CA ASN A 330 -15.50 2.50 -14.05
C ASN A 330 -14.19 2.70 -13.27
N LEU A 331 -13.03 2.45 -13.90
CA LEU A 331 -11.68 2.66 -13.34
C LEU A 331 -11.12 4.06 -13.63
N ASP A 332 -11.86 4.92 -14.35
CA ASP A 332 -11.37 6.22 -14.82
C ASP A 332 -11.42 7.34 -13.76
N ARG A 333 -12.04 7.10 -12.59
CA ARG A 333 -12.13 8.12 -11.52
C ARG A 333 -10.84 8.16 -10.71
N ARG A 334 -10.29 9.36 -10.46
CA ARG A 334 -9.05 9.54 -9.67
C ARG A 334 -9.05 8.85 -8.30
N ALA A 335 -10.16 8.94 -7.57
CA ALA A 335 -10.29 8.22 -6.30
C ALA A 335 -10.18 6.70 -6.52
N VAL A 336 -10.79 6.16 -7.59
CA VAL A 336 -10.72 4.73 -8.01
C VAL A 336 -9.32 4.34 -8.42
N ARG A 337 -8.48 5.29 -8.83
CA ARG A 337 -7.10 5.04 -9.21
C ARG A 337 -6.18 4.94 -8.00
N ALA A 338 -6.50 5.59 -6.88
CA ALA A 338 -5.67 5.57 -5.66
C ALA A 338 -5.50 4.15 -5.09
N GLU A 339 -6.54 3.32 -5.18
CA GLU A 339 -6.49 1.91 -4.72
C GLU A 339 -5.62 0.99 -5.59
N TRP A 340 -5.09 1.48 -6.72
CA TRP A 340 -4.21 0.71 -7.60
C TRP A 340 -2.73 0.98 -7.35
N ALA A 341 -2.37 1.82 -6.38
CA ALA A 341 -0.98 2.20 -6.12
C ALA A 341 -0.05 0.99 -5.99
N THR A 342 -0.44 0.00 -5.17
CA THR A 342 0.32 -1.25 -4.98
C THR A 342 0.44 -2.04 -6.28
N ALA A 343 -0.69 -2.39 -6.93
CA ALA A 343 -0.68 -3.15 -8.18
C ALA A 343 0.11 -2.46 -9.31
N PHE A 344 0.07 -1.12 -9.35
CA PHE A 344 0.82 -0.30 -10.30
C PHE A 344 2.32 -0.37 -10.04
N GLY A 345 2.75 -0.18 -8.79
CA GLY A 345 4.15 -0.34 -8.40
C GLY A 345 4.72 -1.74 -8.61
N LEU A 346 3.91 -2.78 -8.43
CA LEU A 346 4.28 -4.16 -8.75
C LEU A 346 4.43 -4.37 -10.26
N SER A 347 3.50 -3.81 -11.04
CA SER A 347 3.56 -3.88 -12.51
C SER A 347 4.77 -3.18 -13.08
N LEU A 348 5.17 -2.03 -12.53
CA LEU A 348 6.40 -1.32 -12.89
C LEU A 348 7.65 -2.17 -12.62
N LYS A 349 7.72 -2.84 -11.46
CA LYS A 349 8.85 -3.73 -11.16
C LYS A 349 8.95 -4.86 -12.19
N GLY A 350 7.83 -5.49 -12.53
CA GLY A 350 7.79 -6.52 -13.57
C GLY A 350 8.22 -5.99 -14.94
N PHE A 351 7.85 -4.76 -15.28
CA PHE A 351 8.28 -4.09 -16.51
C PHE A 351 9.81 -3.88 -16.55
N HIS A 352 10.42 -3.42 -15.44
CA HIS A 352 11.87 -3.25 -15.36
C HIS A 352 12.63 -4.58 -15.43
N LEU A 353 12.14 -5.64 -14.77
CA LEU A 353 12.74 -6.97 -14.83
C LEU A 353 12.75 -7.51 -16.28
N ALA A 354 11.64 -7.38 -17.00
CA ALA A 354 11.56 -7.80 -18.40
C ALA A 354 12.56 -7.03 -19.30
N ALA A 355 12.74 -5.73 -19.06
CA ALA A 355 13.72 -4.92 -19.79
C ALA A 355 15.17 -5.35 -19.51
N GLN A 356 15.50 -5.68 -18.25
CA GLN A 356 16.83 -6.18 -17.87
C GLN A 356 17.14 -7.54 -18.52
N PHE A 357 16.18 -8.47 -18.52
CA PHE A 357 16.34 -9.75 -19.20
C PHE A 357 16.53 -9.59 -20.71
N ALA A 358 15.74 -8.71 -21.35
CA ALA A 358 15.89 -8.45 -22.79
C ALA A 358 17.26 -7.86 -23.15
N ALA A 359 17.82 -6.98 -22.30
CA ALA A 359 19.15 -6.41 -22.50
C ALA A 359 20.27 -7.45 -22.29
N GLY A 360 20.10 -8.38 -21.34
CA GLY A 360 21.08 -9.44 -21.07
C GLY A 360 21.21 -10.51 -22.16
N TYR A 361 20.22 -10.65 -23.05
CA TYR A 361 20.30 -11.54 -24.22
C TYR A 361 20.85 -10.86 -25.48
N ALA A 362 21.07 -9.54 -25.45
CA ALA A 362 21.58 -8.76 -26.58
C ALA A 362 23.10 -8.46 -26.49
N ALA A 363 23.75 -8.93 -25.43
CA ALA A 363 25.20 -8.90 -25.21
C ALA A 363 25.74 -10.33 -25.27
#